data_AF-A0A8H3ZQQ4-F1
#
_entry.id   AF-A0A8H3ZQQ4-F1
#
_cell.length_a   1.000
_cell.length_b   1.000
_cell.length_c   1.000
_cell.angle_alpha   90.00
_cell.angle_beta   90.00
_cell.angle_gamma   90.00
#
_symmetry.space_group_name_H-M   'P 1'
#
loop_
_entity.id
_entity.type
_entity.pdbx_description
1 polymer ?
#
loop_
_entity_poly.entity_id
_entity_poly.type
_entity_poly.pdbx_seq_one_letter_code
_entity_poly.pdbx_strand_id
1 'polypeptide(L)'
;MASYSLPRPSANYTPTLRFHDKPYDASKLEKSELFIYHVLRVCDLINERKSNFDGLNMLVELSFGDQPQHSIVIDSRSKRANILERLPENTQADLAIKISPEFVLDVMEGRINAQQAFRLYAQPPCPGAFASRFSALGPPASVVSRDELDLESLPKPTENIQQIKDDLKKWGYAFVANALTADEVKVIRTALEEQAAGERQAGIAHMASLHKSSEDEPDQRVWNLVNKGDEFLDLLNHPLIDAIMPWFLGREFGLFAMTANIVTPRSTSGIYMHTDQMDMTPNTANHPYLLNIFWYLTDVTDEKGATRIYPGSHVKNVAPQQIRDV
;
A
#
# COMPACT_ATOMS: atom_id res chain seq x y z
N MET A 1 17.04 1.77 10.28
CA MET A 1 17.78 3.00 9.91
C MET A 1 16.92 4.16 10.36
N ALA A 2 17.43 5.03 11.22
CA ALA A 2 16.64 6.15 11.71
C ALA A 2 16.46 7.25 10.62
N SER A 3 15.31 7.94 10.56
CA SER A 3 14.96 8.91 9.49
C SER A 3 15.81 10.20 9.47
N TYR A 4 16.84 10.31 10.31
CA TYR A 4 17.98 11.24 10.13
C TYR A 4 18.89 10.90 8.94
N SER A 5 18.43 10.03 8.03
CA SER A 5 19.18 9.46 6.92
C SER A 5 18.85 10.12 5.59
N LEU A 6 18.56 11.43 5.56
CA LEU A 6 18.97 12.14 4.36
C LEU A 6 20.49 11.94 4.25
N PRO A 7 21.01 11.53 3.08
CA PRO A 7 22.45 11.42 2.89
C PRO A 7 23.10 12.72 3.35
N ARG A 8 24.24 12.61 4.04
CA ARG A 8 24.99 13.83 4.39
C ARG A 8 25.17 14.65 3.11
N PRO A 9 24.92 15.97 3.15
CA PRO A 9 25.13 16.82 2.00
C PRO A 9 26.53 16.57 1.45
N SER A 10 26.64 16.42 0.12
CA SER A 10 27.96 16.35 -0.52
C SER A 10 28.73 17.65 -0.28
N ALA A 11 30.05 17.60 -0.47
CA ALA A 11 30.84 18.83 -0.47
C ALA A 11 30.31 19.80 -1.54
N ASN A 12 30.36 21.10 -1.22
CA ASN A 12 29.91 22.14 -2.16
C ASN A 12 30.89 22.23 -3.33
N TYR A 13 30.40 22.07 -4.56
CA TYR A 13 31.19 22.23 -5.77
C TYR A 13 31.63 23.68 -6.02
N THR A 14 30.88 24.65 -5.46
CA THR A 14 31.18 26.07 -5.53
C THR A 14 31.68 26.55 -4.16
N PRO A 15 32.98 26.90 -4.00
CA PRO A 15 33.57 27.20 -2.69
C PRO A 15 32.95 28.39 -1.92
N THR A 16 32.26 29.29 -2.63
CA THR A 16 31.59 30.46 -2.06
C THR A 16 30.20 30.17 -1.51
N LEU A 17 29.55 29.08 -1.96
CA LEU A 17 28.28 28.64 -1.41
C LEU A 17 28.57 27.81 -0.17
N ARG A 18 28.42 28.41 1.02
CA ARG A 18 28.72 27.80 2.32
C ARG A 18 27.46 27.73 3.17
N PHE A 19 27.04 26.51 3.54
CA PHE A 19 25.78 26.26 4.25
C PHE A 19 25.97 25.62 5.64
N HIS A 20 27.20 25.45 6.11
CA HIS A 20 27.54 24.73 7.36
C HIS A 20 27.13 25.46 8.66
N ASP A 21 26.67 26.71 8.59
CA ASP A 21 26.32 27.53 9.76
C ASP A 21 24.87 27.97 9.81
N LYS A 22 23.99 27.25 9.11
CA LYS A 22 22.57 27.55 9.17
C LYS A 22 21.97 27.08 10.51
N PRO A 23 21.09 27.87 11.15
CA PRO A 23 20.47 27.49 12.42
C PRO A 23 19.53 26.28 12.29
N TYR A 24 19.12 25.97 11.06
CA TYR A 24 18.27 24.83 10.69
C TYR A 24 19.08 23.63 10.16
N ASP A 25 20.40 23.58 10.40
CA ASP A 25 21.23 22.43 10.06
C ASP A 25 20.92 21.26 11.00
N ALA A 26 20.09 20.34 10.53
CA ALA A 26 19.69 19.15 11.29
C ALA A 26 20.87 18.22 11.63
N SER A 27 22.03 18.35 10.97
CA SER A 27 23.22 17.57 11.32
C SER A 27 23.83 17.99 12.66
N LYS A 28 23.49 19.18 13.15
CA LYS A 28 23.90 19.70 14.47
C LYS A 28 22.97 19.29 15.61
N LEU A 29 21.86 18.61 15.31
CA LEU A 29 20.95 18.13 16.34
C LEU A 29 21.60 16.96 17.09
N GLU A 30 21.60 17.03 18.42
CA GLU A 30 22.04 15.92 19.26
C GLU A 30 21.07 14.74 19.10
N LYS A 31 21.53 13.70 18.41
CA LYS A 31 20.69 12.56 17.99
C LYS A 31 20.06 11.83 19.17
N SER A 32 20.76 11.77 20.30
CA SER A 32 20.26 11.15 21.54
C SER A 32 19.09 11.94 22.13
N GLU A 33 19.21 13.27 22.20
CA GLU A 33 18.14 14.14 22.70
C GLU A 33 16.91 14.05 21.81
N LEU A 34 17.10 14.07 20.50
CA LEU A 34 16.01 14.01 19.55
C LEU A 34 15.33 12.63 19.52
N PHE A 35 16.11 11.56 19.69
CA PHE A 35 15.56 10.22 19.90
C PHE A 35 14.67 10.16 21.14
N ILE A 36 15.15 10.67 22.29
CA ILE A 36 14.38 10.70 23.54
C ILE A 36 13.10 11.53 23.35
N TYR A 37 13.20 12.69 22.70
CA TYR A 37 12.04 13.52 22.37
C TYR A 37 11.00 12.75 21.54
N HIS A 38 11.42 12.02 20.51
CA HIS A 38 10.49 11.20 19.71
C HIS A 38 9.86 10.06 20.52
N VAL A 39 10.63 9.37 21.38
CA VAL A 39 10.09 8.33 22.27
C VAL A 39 8.98 8.91 23.14
N LEU A 40 9.26 10.02 23.83
CA LEU A 40 8.27 10.69 24.69
C LEU A 40 7.03 11.10 23.90
N ARG A 41 7.22 11.71 22.72
CA ARG A 41 6.10 12.15 21.89
C ARG A 41 5.23 11.00 21.40
N VAL A 42 5.84 9.88 21.02
CA VAL A 42 5.12 8.67 20.62
C VAL A 42 4.34 8.10 21.80
N CYS A 43 4.94 8.01 22.98
CA CYS A 43 4.26 7.56 24.20
C CYS A 43 3.05 8.45 24.56
N ASP A 44 3.19 9.78 24.45
CA ASP A 44 2.09 10.72 24.67
C ASP A 44 0.95 10.47 23.69
N LEU A 45 1.25 10.38 22.39
CA LEU A 45 0.26 10.13 21.35
C LEU A 45 -0.44 8.77 21.52
N ILE A 46 0.29 7.72 21.93
CA ILE A 46 -0.29 6.39 22.20
C ILE A 46 -1.25 6.48 23.38
N ASN A 47 -0.89 7.22 24.43
CA ASN A 47 -1.78 7.44 25.59
C ASN A 47 -3.02 8.27 25.23
N GLU A 48 -2.86 9.35 24.47
CA GLU A 48 -3.95 10.18 23.94
C GLU A 48 -4.94 9.34 23.10
N ARG A 49 -4.41 8.41 22.29
CA ARG A 49 -5.18 7.56 21.37
C ARG A 49 -5.32 6.11 21.84
N LYS A 50 -5.24 5.85 23.15
CA LYS A 50 -5.19 4.49 23.70
C LYS A 50 -6.35 3.59 23.27
N SER A 51 -7.54 4.15 23.07
CA SER A 51 -8.72 3.42 22.60
C SER A 51 -8.56 2.84 21.19
N ASN A 52 -7.60 3.33 20.39
CA ASN A 52 -7.30 2.76 19.08
C ASN A 52 -6.83 1.30 19.20
N PHE A 53 -6.27 0.92 20.33
CA PHE A 53 -5.75 -0.43 20.60
C PHE A 53 -6.80 -1.38 21.17
N ASP A 54 -8.02 -0.90 21.44
CA ASP A 54 -9.11 -1.74 21.92
C ASP A 54 -9.45 -2.85 20.91
N GLY A 55 -9.79 -4.04 21.42
CA GLY A 55 -10.25 -5.18 20.61
C GLY A 55 -9.17 -5.87 19.78
N LEU A 56 -7.89 -5.53 19.96
CA LEU A 56 -6.78 -6.31 19.40
C LEU A 56 -6.63 -7.68 20.07
N ASN A 57 -7.00 -7.79 21.36
CA ASN A 57 -6.89 -9.01 22.16
C ASN A 57 -5.46 -9.57 22.20
N MET A 58 -4.47 -8.67 22.38
CA MET A 58 -3.05 -9.00 22.39
C MET A 58 -2.29 -8.24 23.48
N LEU A 59 -1.22 -8.85 23.99
CA LEU A 59 -0.18 -8.20 24.77
C LEU A 59 1.03 -7.94 23.87
N VAL A 60 1.34 -6.67 23.64
CA VAL A 60 2.41 -6.26 22.72
C VAL A 60 3.53 -5.54 23.46
N GLU A 61 4.76 -5.99 23.28
CA GLU A 61 5.97 -5.25 23.68
C GLU A 61 6.48 -4.44 22.49
N LEU A 62 6.44 -3.11 22.61
CA LEU A 62 6.88 -2.17 21.58
C LEU A 62 8.18 -1.50 22.05
N SER A 63 9.26 -1.83 21.36
CA SER A 63 10.59 -1.26 21.61
C SER A 63 10.93 -0.18 20.58
N PHE A 64 11.38 0.98 21.05
CA PHE A 64 11.84 2.08 20.20
C PHE A 64 13.34 2.03 19.92
N GLY A 65 14.09 1.21 20.66
CA GLY A 65 15.53 1.06 20.54
C GLY A 65 16.06 -0.04 21.45
N ASP A 66 17.36 -0.26 21.48
CA ASP A 66 17.92 -1.46 22.14
C ASP A 66 17.91 -1.42 23.68
N GLN A 67 17.52 -0.29 24.28
CA GLN A 67 17.50 -0.12 25.73
C GLN A 67 16.09 -0.36 26.30
N PRO A 68 15.93 -1.16 27.37
CA PRO A 68 14.62 -1.50 27.93
C PRO A 68 13.75 -0.30 28.30
N GLN A 69 14.35 0.78 28.83
CA GLN A 69 13.64 2.01 29.19
C GLN A 69 13.04 2.77 28.00
N HIS A 70 13.38 2.39 26.77
CA HIS A 70 12.80 2.93 25.54
C HIS A 70 11.74 1.98 24.97
N SER A 71 11.05 1.22 25.83
CA SER A 71 10.00 0.30 25.43
C SER A 71 8.74 0.57 26.25
N ILE A 72 7.59 0.22 25.69
CA ILE A 72 6.30 0.21 26.36
C ILE A 72 5.59 -1.10 26.08
N VAL A 73 4.57 -1.40 26.88
CA VAL A 73 3.69 -2.55 26.65
C VAL A 73 2.27 -2.07 26.43
N ILE A 74 1.65 -2.58 25.37
CA ILE A 74 0.26 -2.33 25.03
C ILE A 74 -0.52 -3.61 25.38
N ASP A 75 -1.27 -3.58 26.47
CA ASP A 75 -2.13 -4.70 26.88
C ASP A 75 -3.57 -4.43 26.44
N SER A 76 -4.00 -5.14 25.41
CA SER A 76 -5.34 -5.04 24.81
C SER A 76 -6.18 -6.31 25.00
N ARG A 77 -5.78 -7.20 25.92
CA ARG A 77 -6.50 -8.44 26.26
C ARG A 77 -7.80 -8.18 27.02
N SER A 78 -7.89 -7.02 27.65
CA SER A 78 -9.12 -6.52 28.27
C SER A 78 -9.95 -5.71 27.27
N LYS A 79 -11.23 -5.43 27.61
CA LYS A 79 -12.12 -4.60 26.78
C LYS A 79 -11.54 -3.22 26.45
N ARG A 80 -10.72 -2.66 27.33
CA ARG A 80 -9.99 -1.40 27.12
C ARG A 80 -8.50 -1.66 27.19
N ALA A 81 -7.76 -1.11 26.25
CA ALA A 81 -6.32 -1.19 26.22
C ALA A 81 -5.70 -0.39 27.37
N ASN A 82 -4.60 -0.92 27.90
CA ASN A 82 -3.78 -0.28 28.91
C ASN A 82 -2.33 -0.19 28.44
N ILE A 83 -1.65 0.91 28.79
CA ILE A 83 -0.25 1.14 28.45
C ILE A 83 0.57 0.95 29.72
N LEU A 84 1.56 0.06 29.68
CA LEU A 84 2.44 -0.25 30.80
C LEU A 84 3.87 0.14 30.44
N GLU A 85 4.67 0.47 31.46
CA GLU A 85 6.10 0.79 31.28
C GLU A 85 6.94 -0.46 30.97
N ARG A 86 6.48 -1.64 31.38
CA ARG A 86 7.20 -2.91 31.20
C ARG A 86 6.25 -4.10 31.21
N LEU A 87 6.72 -5.24 30.70
CA LEU A 87 5.98 -6.48 30.76
C LEU A 87 5.74 -6.90 32.23
N PRO A 88 4.53 -7.40 32.56
CA PRO A 88 4.28 -8.00 33.85
C PRO A 88 5.22 -9.20 34.09
N GLU A 89 5.60 -9.43 35.35
CA GLU A 89 6.48 -10.55 35.71
C GLU A 89 5.90 -11.90 35.23
N ASN A 90 6.78 -12.79 34.77
CA ASN A 90 6.42 -14.13 34.27
C ASN A 90 5.40 -14.13 33.11
N THR A 91 5.32 -13.06 32.34
CA THR A 91 4.44 -12.94 31.18
C THR A 91 5.24 -12.83 29.89
N GLN A 92 4.81 -13.52 28.84
CA GLN A 92 5.37 -13.42 27.49
C GLN A 92 4.43 -12.57 26.62
N ALA A 93 4.99 -11.67 25.81
CA ALA A 93 4.22 -10.91 24.84
C ALA A 93 3.74 -11.81 23.69
N ASP A 94 2.52 -11.57 23.21
CA ASP A 94 1.98 -12.19 22.00
C ASP A 94 2.72 -11.67 20.76
N LEU A 95 3.18 -10.41 20.82
CA LEU A 95 3.97 -9.75 19.80
C LEU A 95 5.05 -8.90 20.45
N ALA A 96 6.31 -9.13 20.10
CA ALA A 96 7.44 -8.28 20.49
C ALA A 96 8.03 -7.67 19.22
N ILE A 97 8.01 -6.34 19.12
CA ILE A 97 8.46 -5.63 17.92
C ILE A 97 9.37 -4.46 18.28
N LYS A 98 10.30 -4.18 17.38
CA LYS A 98 11.17 -2.99 17.45
C LYS A 98 10.95 -2.11 16.24
N ILE A 99 10.66 -0.83 16.44
CA ILE A 99 10.55 0.17 15.37
C ILE A 99 11.02 1.53 15.90
N SER A 100 11.81 2.25 15.09
CA SER A 100 12.33 3.56 15.49
C SER A 100 11.17 4.55 15.73
N PRO A 101 11.20 5.35 16.80
CA PRO A 101 10.05 6.16 17.23
C PRO A 101 9.64 7.21 16.18
N GLU A 102 10.55 7.71 15.37
CA GLU A 102 10.25 8.64 14.30
C GLU A 102 9.34 8.04 13.20
N PHE A 103 9.47 6.75 12.88
CA PHE A 103 8.57 6.13 11.92
C PHE A 103 7.18 5.94 12.52
N VAL A 104 7.10 5.64 13.82
CA VAL A 104 5.83 5.60 14.54
C VAL A 104 5.19 6.99 14.54
N LEU A 105 5.98 8.04 14.80
CA LEU A 105 5.54 9.42 14.76
C LEU A 105 5.06 9.82 13.36
N ASP A 106 5.80 9.48 12.30
CA ASP A 106 5.41 9.72 10.92
C ASP A 106 4.06 9.04 10.58
N VAL A 107 3.80 7.84 11.09
CA VAL A 107 2.51 7.17 10.91
C VAL A 107 1.40 7.92 11.65
N MET A 108 1.62 8.24 12.92
CA MET A 108 0.61 8.88 13.79
C MET A 108 0.27 10.32 13.37
N GLU A 109 1.19 10.98 12.68
CA GLU A 109 1.04 12.32 12.10
C GLU A 109 0.65 12.28 10.61
N GLY A 110 0.46 11.08 10.04
CA GLY A 110 -0.04 10.90 8.68
C GLY A 110 0.98 11.19 7.58
N ARG A 111 2.28 11.28 7.90
CA ARG A 111 3.37 11.43 6.93
C ARG A 111 3.71 10.14 6.19
N ILE A 112 3.36 8.98 6.72
CA ILE A 112 3.51 7.69 6.04
C ILE A 112 2.34 6.76 6.36
N ASN A 113 2.02 5.85 5.45
CA ASN A 113 1.01 4.83 5.71
C ASN A 113 1.51 3.83 6.78
N ALA A 114 0.61 3.44 7.70
CA ALA A 114 0.92 2.51 8.79
C ALA A 114 1.43 1.14 8.30
N GLN A 115 0.77 0.57 7.28
CA GLN A 115 1.14 -0.73 6.72
C GLN A 115 2.53 -0.67 6.09
N GLN A 116 2.82 0.40 5.34
CA GLN A 116 4.13 0.62 4.74
C GLN A 116 5.23 0.74 5.80
N ALA A 117 5.02 1.57 6.82
CA ALA A 117 6.03 1.81 7.85
C ALA A 117 6.36 0.55 8.66
N PHE A 118 5.34 -0.18 9.13
CA PHE A 118 5.55 -1.40 9.91
C PHE A 118 6.01 -2.59 9.06
N ARG A 119 5.78 -2.58 7.73
CA ARG A 119 6.38 -3.54 6.81
C ARG A 119 7.87 -3.30 6.59
N LEU A 120 8.28 -2.04 6.42
CA LEU A 120 9.66 -1.70 6.01
C LEU A 120 10.60 -1.47 7.18
N TYR A 121 10.10 -0.94 8.30
CA TYR A 121 10.95 -0.41 9.38
C TYR A 121 10.80 -1.12 10.73
N ALA A 122 9.76 -1.94 10.92
CA ALA A 122 9.64 -2.75 12.11
C ALA A 122 10.43 -4.05 12.01
N GLN A 123 10.88 -4.56 13.17
CA GLN A 123 11.61 -5.80 13.32
C GLN A 123 10.95 -6.65 14.42
N PRO A 124 10.35 -7.80 14.08
CA PRO A 124 10.06 -8.27 12.73
C PRO A 124 9.05 -7.36 11.99
N PRO A 125 8.98 -7.41 10.64
CA PRO A 125 7.91 -6.75 9.89
C PRO A 125 6.53 -7.18 10.40
N CYS A 126 5.67 -6.21 10.67
CA CYS A 126 4.36 -6.47 11.28
C CYS A 126 3.24 -5.58 10.70
N PRO A 127 2.99 -5.63 9.38
CA PRO A 127 1.76 -5.08 8.82
C PRO A 127 0.52 -5.84 9.36
N GLY A 128 -0.65 -5.23 9.25
CA GLY A 128 -1.94 -5.80 9.67
C GLY A 128 -2.65 -4.95 10.72
N ALA A 129 -3.53 -5.59 11.50
CA ALA A 129 -4.40 -4.93 12.47
C ALA A 129 -3.63 -4.13 13.54
N PHE A 130 -2.47 -4.61 14.00
CA PHE A 130 -1.65 -3.91 14.98
C PHE A 130 -1.08 -2.60 14.42
N ALA A 131 -0.40 -2.66 13.27
CA ALA A 131 0.13 -1.47 12.59
C ALA A 131 -0.96 -0.41 12.35
N SER A 132 -2.15 -0.84 11.91
CA SER A 132 -3.29 0.05 11.67
C SER A 132 -3.71 0.89 12.88
N ARG A 133 -3.38 0.49 14.12
CA ARG A 133 -3.79 1.23 15.33
C ARG A 133 -3.05 2.55 15.50
N PHE A 134 -1.90 2.68 14.83
CA PHE A 134 -1.11 3.91 14.79
C PHE A 134 -1.58 4.89 13.71
N SER A 135 -2.43 4.46 12.78
CA SER A 135 -2.89 5.28 11.65
C SER A 135 -3.48 6.63 12.11
N ALA A 136 -3.09 7.71 11.45
CA ALA A 136 -3.69 9.03 11.64
C ALA A 136 -5.20 9.07 11.31
N LEU A 137 -5.72 8.11 10.53
CA LEU A 137 -7.15 7.97 10.22
C LEU A 137 -7.93 7.23 11.32
N GLY A 138 -7.25 6.79 12.38
CA GLY A 138 -7.80 5.88 13.38
C GLY A 138 -7.83 4.42 12.91
N PRO A 139 -8.24 3.50 13.80
CA PRO A 139 -8.30 2.08 13.49
C PRO A 139 -9.36 1.82 12.41
N PRO A 140 -9.04 1.03 11.37
CA PRO A 140 -10.02 0.68 10.35
C PRO A 140 -11.10 -0.22 10.95
N ALA A 141 -12.32 -0.06 10.44
CA ALA A 141 -13.38 -1.03 10.68
C ALA A 141 -13.03 -2.36 9.97
N SER A 142 -13.57 -3.47 10.48
CA SER A 142 -13.45 -4.75 9.80
C SER A 142 -14.23 -4.74 8.49
N VAL A 143 -13.66 -5.39 7.47
CA VAL A 143 -14.40 -5.76 6.27
C VAL A 143 -15.54 -6.72 6.62
N VAL A 144 -16.64 -6.65 5.88
CA VAL A 144 -17.76 -7.59 6.01
C VAL A 144 -17.62 -8.74 5.02
N SER A 145 -18.30 -9.85 5.30
CA SER A 145 -18.35 -10.99 4.40
C SER A 145 -19.20 -10.68 3.14
N ARG A 146 -19.03 -11.49 2.09
CA ARG A 146 -19.80 -11.34 0.84
C ARG A 146 -21.31 -11.38 1.07
N ASP A 147 -21.77 -12.21 2.01
CA ASP A 147 -23.20 -12.43 2.30
C ASP A 147 -23.86 -11.20 2.96
N GLU A 148 -23.06 -10.29 3.50
CA GLU A 148 -23.51 -9.03 4.09
C GLU A 148 -23.55 -7.88 3.08
N LEU A 149 -23.06 -8.10 1.85
CA LEU A 149 -23.09 -7.10 0.79
C LEU A 149 -24.37 -7.22 -0.04
N ASP A 150 -24.95 -6.07 -0.39
CA ASP A 150 -26.01 -6.00 -1.41
C ASP A 150 -25.40 -6.18 -2.80
N LEU A 151 -25.26 -7.44 -3.22
CA LEU A 151 -24.62 -7.83 -4.48
C LEU A 151 -25.33 -7.27 -5.72
N GLU A 152 -26.64 -7.02 -5.64
CA GLU A 152 -27.40 -6.48 -6.77
C GLU A 152 -27.09 -5.01 -7.03
N SER A 153 -26.66 -4.29 -5.99
CA SER A 153 -26.28 -2.88 -6.07
C SER A 153 -24.86 -2.63 -6.57
N LEU A 154 -24.04 -3.68 -6.66
CA LEU A 154 -22.65 -3.59 -7.08
C LEU A 154 -22.53 -3.30 -8.58
N PRO A 155 -21.42 -2.66 -9.03
CA PRO A 155 -21.17 -2.40 -10.44
C PRO A 155 -21.31 -3.65 -11.30
N LYS A 156 -22.05 -3.52 -12.40
CA LYS A 156 -22.18 -4.53 -13.46
C LYS A 156 -21.54 -3.99 -14.74
N PRO A 157 -20.98 -4.85 -15.62
CA PRO A 157 -20.41 -4.39 -16.89
C PRO A 157 -21.41 -3.55 -17.68
N THR A 158 -20.97 -2.36 -18.13
CA THR A 158 -21.80 -1.42 -18.89
C THR A 158 -20.98 -0.62 -19.89
N GLU A 159 -21.62 -0.15 -20.97
CA GLU A 159 -21.04 0.81 -21.92
C GLU A 159 -21.43 2.26 -21.59
N ASN A 160 -22.31 2.46 -20.60
CA ASN A 160 -22.78 3.79 -20.22
C ASN A 160 -21.73 4.54 -19.39
N ILE A 161 -21.10 5.54 -19.99
CA ILE A 161 -20.08 6.40 -19.35
C ILE A 161 -20.59 7.06 -18.06
N GLN A 162 -21.85 7.48 -17.99
CA GLN A 162 -22.38 8.10 -16.78
C GLN A 162 -22.49 7.07 -15.65
N GLN A 163 -22.93 5.84 -15.95
CA GLN A 163 -22.96 4.76 -14.97
C GLN A 163 -21.55 4.40 -14.49
N ILE A 164 -20.56 4.34 -15.39
CA ILE A 164 -19.14 4.10 -15.03
C ILE A 164 -18.65 5.17 -14.04
N LYS A 165 -18.99 6.44 -14.29
CA LYS A 165 -18.64 7.56 -13.40
C LYS A 165 -19.33 7.46 -12.05
N ASP A 166 -20.59 7.06 -12.02
CA ASP A 166 -21.36 6.92 -10.78
C ASP A 166 -20.86 5.72 -9.95
N ASP A 167 -20.48 4.63 -10.61
CA ASP A 167 -19.87 3.45 -9.98
C ASP A 167 -18.50 3.77 -9.40
N LEU A 168 -17.63 4.47 -10.13
CA LEU A 168 -16.32 4.92 -9.60
C LEU A 168 -16.49 5.79 -8.36
N LYS A 169 -17.46 6.72 -8.36
CA LYS A 169 -17.74 7.57 -7.19
C LYS A 169 -18.25 6.77 -6.00
N LYS A 170 -19.22 5.89 -6.22
CA LYS A 170 -19.92 5.17 -5.14
C LYS A 170 -19.11 4.00 -4.60
N TRP A 171 -18.47 3.24 -5.48
CA TRP A 171 -17.87 1.94 -5.18
C TRP A 171 -16.35 1.92 -5.28
N GLY A 172 -15.74 2.94 -5.90
CA GLY A 172 -14.29 3.02 -6.07
C GLY A 172 -13.75 2.21 -7.25
N TYR A 173 -14.62 1.50 -7.97
CA TYR A 173 -14.32 0.74 -9.18
C TYR A 173 -15.55 0.70 -10.09
N ALA A 174 -15.33 0.38 -11.37
CA ALA A 174 -16.39 0.18 -12.35
C ALA A 174 -15.97 -0.86 -13.39
N PHE A 175 -16.95 -1.47 -14.07
CA PHE A 175 -16.71 -2.41 -15.17
C PHE A 175 -17.19 -1.82 -16.49
N VAL A 176 -16.31 -1.77 -17.48
CA VAL A 176 -16.64 -1.33 -18.83
C VAL A 176 -16.89 -2.55 -19.70
N ALA A 177 -18.13 -2.72 -20.17
CA ALA A 177 -18.48 -3.80 -21.08
C ALA A 177 -17.94 -3.49 -22.49
N ASN A 178 -17.52 -4.54 -23.21
CA ASN A 178 -17.10 -4.46 -24.62
C ASN A 178 -16.05 -3.35 -24.88
N ALA A 179 -15.17 -3.09 -23.90
CA ALA A 179 -14.17 -2.05 -24.00
C ALA A 179 -13.18 -2.30 -25.16
N LEU A 180 -12.98 -3.56 -25.55
CA LEU A 180 -12.24 -3.96 -26.74
C LEU A 180 -13.05 -5.03 -27.48
N THR A 181 -12.98 -5.01 -28.80
CA THR A 181 -13.48 -6.08 -29.67
C THR A 181 -12.62 -7.33 -29.55
N ALA A 182 -13.13 -8.47 -30.01
CA ALA A 182 -12.37 -9.73 -30.00
C ALA A 182 -11.07 -9.65 -30.84
N ASP A 183 -11.09 -8.88 -31.94
CA ASP A 183 -9.92 -8.69 -32.79
C ASP A 183 -8.88 -7.78 -32.14
N GLU A 184 -9.31 -6.69 -31.49
CA GLU A 184 -8.41 -5.82 -30.71
C GLU A 184 -7.77 -6.58 -29.54
N VAL A 185 -8.55 -7.37 -28.79
CA VAL A 185 -8.02 -8.25 -27.73
C VAL A 185 -6.98 -9.20 -28.32
N LYS A 186 -7.26 -9.81 -29.48
CA LYS A 186 -6.32 -10.72 -30.13
C LYS A 186 -5.01 -10.02 -30.51
N VAL A 187 -5.07 -8.80 -31.04
CA VAL A 187 -3.88 -8.01 -31.41
C VAL A 187 -3.02 -7.73 -30.18
N ILE A 188 -3.62 -7.13 -29.15
CA ILE A 188 -2.90 -6.74 -27.93
C ILE A 188 -2.35 -7.95 -27.18
N ARG A 189 -3.13 -9.04 -27.09
CA ARG A 189 -2.68 -10.28 -26.45
C ARG A 189 -1.51 -10.91 -27.19
N THR A 190 -1.57 -10.99 -28.52
CA THR A 190 -0.48 -11.58 -29.33
C THR A 190 0.81 -10.80 -29.11
N ALA A 191 0.78 -9.47 -29.22
CA ALA A 191 1.95 -8.63 -28.97
C ALA A 191 2.52 -8.82 -27.56
N LEU A 192 1.64 -8.89 -26.54
CA LEU A 192 2.06 -9.12 -25.16
C LEU A 192 2.72 -10.49 -24.97
N GLU A 193 2.13 -11.56 -25.51
CA GLU A 193 2.63 -12.92 -25.37
C GLU A 193 3.97 -13.10 -26.08
N GLU A 194 4.13 -12.52 -27.28
CA GLU A 194 5.38 -12.52 -28.05
C GLU A 194 6.48 -11.74 -27.32
N GLN A 195 6.18 -10.53 -26.85
CA GLN A 195 7.13 -9.72 -26.07
C GLN A 195 7.55 -10.45 -24.77
N ALA A 196 6.59 -11.02 -24.05
CA ALA A 196 6.87 -11.79 -22.84
C ALA A 196 7.75 -13.01 -23.12
N ALA A 197 7.49 -13.73 -24.22
CA ALA A 197 8.31 -14.86 -24.65
C ALA A 197 9.73 -14.43 -25.04
N GLY A 198 9.87 -13.33 -25.80
CA GLY A 198 11.16 -12.77 -26.18
C GLY A 198 12.00 -12.38 -24.97
N GLU A 199 11.41 -11.74 -23.96
CA GLU A 199 12.11 -11.40 -22.72
C GLU A 199 12.60 -12.63 -21.96
N ARG A 200 11.81 -13.71 -21.93
CA ARG A 200 12.22 -14.99 -21.32
C ARG A 200 13.38 -15.60 -22.09
N GLN A 201 13.29 -15.63 -23.43
CA GLN A 201 14.34 -16.18 -24.29
C GLN A 201 15.66 -15.40 -24.17
N ALA A 202 15.58 -14.07 -24.04
CA ALA A 202 16.74 -13.21 -23.86
C ALA A 202 17.29 -13.21 -22.42
N GLY A 203 16.61 -13.87 -21.46
CA GLY A 203 17.04 -13.93 -20.06
C GLY A 203 16.86 -12.62 -19.28
N ILE A 204 16.00 -11.71 -19.76
CA ILE A 204 15.73 -10.40 -19.15
C ILE A 204 14.32 -10.28 -18.57
N ALA A 205 13.51 -11.34 -18.66
CA ALA A 205 12.16 -11.35 -18.10
C ALA A 205 12.15 -11.08 -16.60
N HIS A 206 11.26 -10.19 -16.18
CA HIS A 206 11.01 -9.96 -14.76
C HIS A 206 10.03 -10.99 -14.21
N MET A 207 10.59 -12.02 -13.56
CA MET A 207 9.84 -13.09 -12.90
C MET A 207 9.57 -12.72 -11.44
N ALA A 208 8.33 -12.30 -11.14
CA ALA A 208 7.93 -11.76 -9.84
C ALA A 208 7.59 -12.86 -8.83
N SER A 209 8.24 -12.83 -7.66
CA SER A 209 8.05 -13.77 -6.54
C SER A 209 7.74 -13.10 -5.20
N LEU A 210 7.68 -11.76 -5.14
CA LEU A 210 7.56 -10.97 -3.91
C LEU A 210 6.33 -11.28 -3.03
N HIS A 211 5.24 -11.78 -3.63
CA HIS A 211 3.98 -12.05 -2.94
C HIS A 211 3.61 -13.54 -2.91
N LYS A 212 4.56 -14.39 -3.25
CA LYS A 212 4.33 -15.82 -3.47
C LYS A 212 4.75 -16.65 -2.27
N SER A 213 4.08 -17.79 -2.09
CA SER A 213 4.58 -18.83 -1.20
C SER A 213 5.82 -19.48 -1.81
N SER A 214 6.57 -20.24 -1.02
CA SER A 214 7.72 -21.00 -1.50
C SER A 214 7.37 -22.07 -2.55
N GLU A 215 6.10 -22.43 -2.67
CA GLU A 215 5.60 -23.49 -3.55
C GLU A 215 5.06 -22.93 -4.89
N ASP A 216 4.83 -21.62 -4.99
CA ASP A 216 4.28 -21.01 -6.20
C ASP A 216 5.38 -20.72 -7.22
N GLU A 217 5.06 -20.91 -8.50
CA GLU A 217 5.91 -20.42 -9.59
C GLU A 217 5.81 -18.91 -9.77
N PRO A 218 6.86 -18.21 -10.23
CA PRO A 218 6.80 -16.77 -10.42
C PRO A 218 5.85 -16.37 -11.56
N ASP A 219 5.17 -15.24 -11.37
CA ASP A 219 4.42 -14.57 -12.46
C ASP A 219 5.42 -13.82 -13.33
N GLN A 220 5.05 -13.54 -14.57
CA GLN A 220 5.82 -12.60 -15.38
C GLN A 220 5.15 -11.23 -15.36
N ARG A 221 5.94 -10.20 -15.05
CA ARG A 221 5.54 -8.81 -15.24
C ARG A 221 6.29 -8.22 -16.43
N VAL A 222 5.55 -7.77 -17.43
CA VAL A 222 6.11 -7.06 -18.58
C VAL A 222 6.02 -5.57 -18.30
N TRP A 223 7.17 -4.94 -18.04
CA TRP A 223 7.28 -3.52 -17.72
C TRP A 223 7.30 -2.64 -18.97
N ASN A 224 6.92 -1.36 -18.86
CA ASN A 224 7.10 -0.33 -19.89
C ASN A 224 6.56 -0.72 -21.28
N LEU A 225 5.31 -1.20 -21.35
CA LEU A 225 4.70 -1.67 -22.60
C LEU A 225 4.69 -0.61 -23.71
N VAL A 226 4.58 0.67 -23.34
CA VAL A 226 4.66 1.80 -24.29
C VAL A 226 5.94 1.84 -25.12
N ASN A 227 7.02 1.19 -24.67
CA ASN A 227 8.29 1.13 -25.40
C ASN A 227 8.46 -0.18 -26.20
N LYS A 228 7.42 -1.02 -26.28
CA LYS A 228 7.53 -2.42 -26.71
C LYS A 228 6.64 -2.78 -27.90
N GLY A 229 5.80 -1.87 -28.38
CA GLY A 229 4.91 -2.12 -29.51
C GLY A 229 3.98 -0.95 -29.78
N ASP A 230 3.67 -0.70 -31.06
CA ASP A 230 2.84 0.43 -31.49
C ASP A 230 1.38 0.25 -31.01
N GLU A 231 0.89 -0.98 -31.02
CA GLU A 231 -0.40 -1.42 -30.52
C GLU A 231 -0.63 -1.08 -29.02
N PHE A 232 0.42 -1.01 -28.20
CA PHE A 232 0.29 -0.50 -26.82
C PHE A 232 0.17 1.03 -26.77
N LEU A 233 0.80 1.75 -27.70
CA LEU A 233 0.63 3.19 -27.87
C LEU A 233 -0.77 3.51 -28.42
N ASP A 234 -1.25 2.72 -29.38
CA ASP A 234 -2.60 2.85 -29.92
C ASP A 234 -3.66 2.64 -28.85
N LEU A 235 -3.44 1.72 -27.90
CA LEU A 235 -4.35 1.53 -26.76
C LEU A 235 -4.45 2.77 -25.85
N LEU A 236 -3.43 3.63 -25.81
CA LEU A 236 -3.50 4.91 -25.09
C LEU A 236 -4.41 5.94 -25.76
N ASN A 237 -4.75 5.74 -27.05
CA ASN A 237 -5.71 6.57 -27.76
C ASN A 237 -7.17 6.14 -27.51
N HIS A 238 -7.40 5.15 -26.64
CA HIS A 238 -8.74 4.61 -26.40
C HIS A 238 -9.66 5.68 -25.76
N PRO A 239 -10.85 5.96 -26.32
CA PRO A 239 -11.71 7.09 -25.91
C PRO A 239 -12.20 7.02 -24.45
N LEU A 240 -12.20 5.84 -23.84
CA LEU A 240 -12.45 5.67 -22.40
C LEU A 240 -11.49 6.50 -21.54
N ILE A 241 -10.21 6.60 -21.94
CA ILE A 241 -9.19 7.35 -21.21
C ILE A 241 -9.58 8.83 -21.17
N ASP A 242 -9.93 9.41 -22.32
CA ASP A 242 -10.37 10.81 -22.43
C ASP A 242 -11.70 11.07 -21.70
N ALA A 243 -12.60 10.08 -21.66
CA ALA A 243 -13.89 10.21 -21.00
C ALA A 243 -13.80 10.20 -19.47
N ILE A 244 -12.84 9.44 -18.92
CA ILE A 244 -12.72 9.14 -17.49
C ILE A 244 -11.59 9.92 -16.82
N MET A 245 -10.38 9.92 -17.37
CA MET A 245 -9.19 10.44 -16.68
C MET A 245 -9.27 11.95 -16.40
N PRO A 246 -9.59 12.83 -17.38
CA PRO A 246 -9.76 14.26 -17.12
C PRO A 246 -10.85 14.58 -16.10
N TRP A 247 -11.89 13.75 -16.06
CA TRP A 247 -13.02 13.90 -15.15
C TRP A 247 -12.66 13.45 -13.72
N PHE A 248 -11.86 12.40 -13.57
CA PHE A 248 -11.52 11.81 -12.27
C PHE A 248 -10.29 12.47 -11.62
N LEU A 249 -9.19 12.62 -12.37
CA LEU A 249 -7.90 13.13 -11.88
C LEU A 249 -7.65 14.61 -12.24
N GLY A 250 -8.50 15.20 -13.07
CA GLY A 250 -8.27 16.52 -13.65
C GLY A 250 -7.47 16.48 -14.95
N ARG A 251 -7.29 17.64 -15.57
CA ARG A 251 -6.79 17.76 -16.95
C ARG A 251 -5.29 17.52 -17.13
N GLU A 252 -4.51 17.59 -16.04
CA GLU A 252 -3.05 17.46 -16.05
C GLU A 252 -2.60 16.07 -15.56
N PHE A 253 -3.40 15.04 -15.83
CA PHE A 253 -3.02 13.66 -15.50
C PHE A 253 -1.90 13.18 -16.42
N GLY A 254 -1.05 12.29 -15.90
CA GLY A 254 0.04 11.67 -16.66
C GLY A 254 -0.02 10.16 -16.58
N LEU A 255 0.51 9.49 -17.60
CA LEU A 255 0.72 8.04 -17.55
C LEU A 255 1.90 7.74 -16.62
N PHE A 256 1.62 7.13 -15.47
CA PHE A 256 2.68 6.71 -14.54
C PHE A 256 3.36 5.41 -14.99
N ALA A 257 2.57 4.40 -15.35
CA ALA A 257 3.09 3.13 -15.84
C ALA A 257 2.05 2.41 -16.71
N MET A 258 2.52 1.69 -17.72
CA MET A 258 1.73 0.71 -18.47
C MET A 258 2.46 -0.62 -18.45
N THR A 259 1.84 -1.61 -17.83
CA THR A 259 2.46 -2.92 -17.56
C THR A 259 1.43 -4.02 -17.77
N ALA A 260 1.92 -5.23 -18.00
CA ALA A 260 1.08 -6.42 -18.00
C ALA A 260 1.54 -7.42 -16.94
N ASN A 261 0.55 -8.05 -16.29
CA ASN A 261 0.74 -9.14 -15.35
C ASN A 261 0.26 -10.43 -16.00
N ILE A 262 1.17 -11.39 -16.19
CA ILE A 262 0.86 -12.74 -16.68
C ILE A 262 0.96 -13.68 -15.49
N VAL A 263 -0.20 -14.06 -14.96
CA VAL A 263 -0.31 -14.91 -13.77
C VAL A 263 -0.16 -16.37 -14.18
N THR A 264 0.70 -17.12 -13.48
CA THR A 264 0.85 -18.57 -13.70
C THR A 264 -0.28 -19.35 -13.03
N PRO A 265 -0.82 -20.40 -13.69
CA PRO A 265 -1.82 -21.28 -13.07
C PRO A 265 -1.27 -22.08 -11.87
N ARG A 266 0.05 -22.07 -11.65
CA ARG A 266 0.73 -22.70 -10.51
C ARG A 266 1.03 -21.71 -9.38
N SER A 267 0.22 -20.65 -9.28
CA SER A 267 0.26 -19.69 -8.18
C SER A 267 -1.06 -19.75 -7.43
N THR A 268 -1.00 -20.14 -6.16
CA THR A 268 -2.14 -20.18 -5.25
C THR A 268 -2.16 -18.99 -4.30
N SER A 269 -1.01 -18.32 -4.10
CA SER A 269 -0.95 -17.11 -3.28
C SER A 269 -1.44 -15.88 -4.05
N GLY A 270 -2.39 -15.17 -3.45
CA GLY A 270 -2.80 -13.84 -3.88
C GLY A 270 -1.94 -12.72 -3.27
N ILE A 271 -2.08 -11.52 -3.82
CA ILE A 271 -1.54 -10.31 -3.19
C ILE A 271 -2.47 -9.91 -2.03
N TYR A 272 -1.89 -9.54 -0.89
CA TYR A 272 -2.63 -9.05 0.27
C TYR A 272 -3.46 -7.79 -0.08
N MET A 273 -4.52 -7.51 0.67
CA MET A 273 -5.33 -6.31 0.42
C MET A 273 -4.50 -5.04 0.64
N HIS A 274 -4.48 -4.18 -0.37
CA HIS A 274 -3.71 -2.94 -0.38
C HIS A 274 -4.44 -1.86 -1.18
N THR A 275 -3.90 -0.65 -1.12
CA THR A 275 -4.23 0.44 -2.04
C THR A 275 -2.98 0.80 -2.83
N ASP A 276 -3.09 1.03 -4.13
CA ASP A 276 -1.92 1.31 -4.97
C ASP A 276 -1.20 2.62 -4.60
N GLN A 277 -1.88 3.56 -3.94
CA GLN A 277 -1.24 4.77 -3.41
C GLN A 277 -0.62 4.60 -2.01
N MET A 278 -0.65 3.39 -1.42
CA MET A 278 -0.20 3.16 -0.04
C MET A 278 1.26 3.58 0.19
N ASP A 279 2.08 3.52 -0.86
CA ASP A 279 3.49 3.88 -0.80
C ASP A 279 3.74 5.40 -1.00
N MET A 280 2.70 6.20 -1.28
CA MET A 280 2.80 7.66 -1.40
C MET A 280 2.79 8.33 -0.02
N THR A 281 3.64 9.33 0.15
CA THR A 281 3.74 10.15 1.37
C THR A 281 3.40 11.62 1.05
N PRO A 282 2.63 12.32 1.91
CA PRO A 282 1.95 11.84 3.12
C PRO A 282 0.83 10.83 2.81
N ASN A 283 0.22 10.23 3.84
CA ASN A 283 -0.91 9.31 3.64
C ASN A 283 -2.08 10.05 2.98
N THR A 284 -2.33 9.74 1.71
CA THR A 284 -3.27 10.46 0.85
C THR A 284 -4.60 9.73 0.66
N ALA A 285 -4.97 8.80 1.56
CA ALA A 285 -6.18 7.96 1.45
C ALA A 285 -7.45 8.67 0.97
N ASN A 286 -7.64 9.93 1.37
CA ASN A 286 -8.85 10.71 1.07
C ASN A 286 -8.78 11.54 -0.22
N HIS A 287 -7.70 11.41 -1.00
CA HIS A 287 -7.51 12.16 -2.25
C HIS A 287 -7.04 11.22 -3.37
N PRO A 288 -7.76 11.14 -4.50
CA PRO A 288 -7.37 10.28 -5.59
C PRO A 288 -6.18 10.87 -6.37
N TYR A 289 -4.99 10.29 -6.20
CA TYR A 289 -3.82 10.63 -7.00
C TYR A 289 -3.62 9.70 -8.20
N LEU A 290 -4.32 8.56 -8.22
CA LEU A 290 -4.14 7.51 -9.18
C LEU A 290 -5.49 6.84 -9.49
N LEU A 291 -5.67 6.46 -10.75
CA LEU A 291 -6.73 5.58 -11.22
C LEU A 291 -6.13 4.56 -12.18
N ASN A 292 -6.28 3.27 -11.88
CA ASN A 292 -5.86 2.21 -12.78
C ASN A 292 -6.96 1.88 -13.79
N ILE A 293 -6.56 1.59 -15.03
CA ILE A 293 -7.40 0.91 -16.02
C ILE A 293 -6.79 -0.47 -16.26
N PHE A 294 -7.58 -1.52 -16.08
CA PHE A 294 -7.18 -2.88 -16.40
C PHE A 294 -7.86 -3.33 -17.70
N TRP A 295 -7.03 -3.71 -18.68
CA TRP A 295 -7.48 -4.31 -19.93
C TRP A 295 -7.38 -5.83 -19.80
N TYR A 296 -8.52 -6.51 -19.71
CA TYR A 296 -8.55 -7.97 -19.60
C TYR A 296 -8.40 -8.60 -20.98
N LEU A 297 -7.28 -9.27 -21.22
CA LEU A 297 -6.94 -9.92 -22.49
C LEU A 297 -7.30 -11.41 -22.53
N THR A 298 -7.76 -11.94 -21.39
CA THR A 298 -8.28 -13.31 -21.23
C THR A 298 -9.43 -13.29 -20.22
N ASP A 299 -10.25 -14.34 -20.21
CA ASP A 299 -11.29 -14.48 -19.21
C ASP A 299 -10.73 -14.48 -17.79
N VAL A 300 -11.37 -13.71 -16.91
CA VAL A 300 -11.02 -13.59 -15.51
C VAL A 300 -12.10 -14.26 -14.65
N THR A 301 -11.72 -15.33 -13.98
CA THR A 301 -12.59 -16.15 -13.14
C THR A 301 -11.96 -16.30 -11.74
N ASP A 302 -12.74 -16.71 -10.74
CA ASP A 302 -12.22 -16.97 -9.40
C ASP A 302 -11.08 -18.01 -9.44
N GLU A 303 -11.26 -19.08 -10.23
CA GLU A 303 -10.25 -20.12 -10.48
C GLU A 303 -8.95 -19.59 -11.08
N LYS A 304 -9.00 -18.51 -11.87
CA LYS A 304 -7.83 -17.88 -12.52
C LYS A 304 -7.24 -16.72 -11.71
N GLY A 305 -7.69 -16.52 -10.47
CA GLY A 305 -7.17 -15.46 -9.60
C GLY A 305 -7.70 -14.08 -9.97
N ALA A 306 -9.01 -13.98 -10.23
CA ALA A 306 -9.67 -12.68 -10.45
C ALA A 306 -9.31 -11.65 -9.38
N THR A 307 -9.06 -10.41 -9.80
CA THR A 307 -8.77 -9.31 -8.89
C THR A 307 -9.90 -9.15 -7.88
N ARG A 308 -9.57 -9.19 -6.59
CA ARG A 308 -10.51 -9.01 -5.49
C ARG A 308 -10.52 -7.55 -5.04
N ILE A 309 -11.70 -6.95 -4.94
CA ILE A 309 -11.89 -5.56 -4.54
C ILE A 309 -12.94 -5.53 -3.42
N TYR A 310 -12.68 -4.77 -2.36
CA TYR A 310 -13.69 -4.48 -1.35
C TYR A 310 -14.51 -3.24 -1.76
N PRO A 311 -15.82 -3.35 -2.04
CA PRO A 311 -16.60 -2.24 -2.57
C PRO A 311 -16.70 -1.04 -1.61
N GLY A 312 -16.33 0.14 -2.12
CA GLY A 312 -16.38 1.39 -1.38
C GLY A 312 -15.23 1.60 -0.39
N SER A 313 -14.17 0.78 -0.42
CA SER A 313 -12.98 0.94 0.43
C SER A 313 -12.23 2.25 0.18
N HIS A 314 -12.44 2.90 -0.97
CA HIS A 314 -11.82 4.20 -1.30
C HIS A 314 -12.31 5.36 -0.43
N VAL A 315 -13.49 5.23 0.19
CA VAL A 315 -14.05 6.24 1.11
C VAL A 315 -14.31 5.70 2.53
N LYS A 316 -14.11 4.40 2.74
CA LYS A 316 -14.27 3.75 4.04
C LYS A 316 -12.89 3.40 4.60
N ASN A 317 -12.62 3.77 5.86
CA ASN A 317 -11.44 3.27 6.56
C ASN A 317 -11.69 1.81 7.00
N VAL A 318 -11.51 0.86 6.08
CA VAL A 318 -11.74 -0.57 6.30
C VAL A 318 -10.52 -1.39 5.94
N ALA A 319 -10.29 -2.45 6.70
CA ALA A 319 -9.23 -3.42 6.43
C ALA A 319 -9.60 -4.78 7.02
N PRO A 320 -9.11 -5.89 6.44
CA PRO A 320 -9.22 -7.20 7.06
C PRO A 320 -8.34 -7.26 8.32
N GLN A 321 -8.68 -8.15 9.25
CA GLN A 321 -7.89 -8.33 10.47
C GLN A 321 -6.50 -8.88 10.16
N GLN A 322 -6.42 -9.90 9.29
CA GLN A 322 -5.18 -10.30 8.65
C GLN A 322 -5.17 -9.82 7.21
N ILE A 323 -4.07 -9.19 6.81
CA ILE A 323 -3.98 -8.53 5.50
C ILE A 323 -4.12 -9.50 4.30
N ARG A 324 -3.96 -10.80 4.54
CA ARG A 324 -4.10 -11.89 3.56
C ARG A 324 -5.45 -12.62 3.59
N ASP A 325 -6.37 -12.29 4.49
CA ASP A 325 -7.67 -12.97 4.64
C ASP A 325 -8.73 -12.49 3.61
N VAL A 326 -8.33 -12.24 2.36
CA VAL A 326 -9.20 -11.65 1.31
C VAL A 326 -9.31 -12.54 0.09
#